data_AF-A0A2J0MLE7-F1
#
_entry.id   AF-A0A2J0MLE7-F1
#
_cell.length_a   1.000
_cell.length_b   1.000
_cell.length_c   1.000
_cell.angle_alpha   90.00
_cell.angle_beta   90.00
_cell.angle_gamma   90.00
#
_symmetry.space_group_name_H-M   'P 1'
#
loop_
_entity.id
_entity.type
_entity.pdbx_description
1 polymer ?
#
loop_
_entity_poly.entity_id
_entity_poly.type
_entity_poly.pdbx_seq_one_letter_code
_entity_poly.pdbx_strand_id
1 'polypeptide(L)'
;MSKFEWDSHSEEAKEIKNKINQEGWESQEVDTGAAVLIGKKEEMVDLENKLENEGRTKDLATYIKLHKETLLSEEDPELGDLTKAMIKLPENLRKPGLVFPIKITPEKLLLKYLDKTNNISFCEINYHKIDEIKEAGATNTFIKNKLAELGFYGFYDSSDQVGMINWDKTEGKTKEIFRKVLKELELAETGKKKRLEEEAQEKKTKEFEF
;
A
#
# COMPACT_ATOMS: atom_id res chain seq x y z
N MET A 1 7.94 32.93 17.93
CA MET A 1 7.32 31.61 18.14
C MET A 1 8.26 30.58 17.54
N SER A 2 8.83 29.69 18.35
CA SER A 2 9.70 28.62 17.88
C SER A 2 8.80 27.53 17.27
N LYS A 3 9.08 27.15 16.01
CA LYS A 3 8.48 25.97 15.37
C LYS A 3 9.00 24.75 16.13
N PHE A 4 8.12 24.02 16.81
CA PHE A 4 8.47 22.75 17.42
C PHE A 4 8.48 21.69 16.32
N GLU A 5 9.66 21.15 16.01
CA GLU A 5 9.81 20.04 15.07
C GLU A 5 9.82 18.73 15.86
N TRP A 6 8.80 17.90 15.64
CA TRP A 6 8.70 16.60 16.28
C TRP A 6 9.56 15.56 15.56
N ASP A 7 10.69 15.20 16.18
CA ASP A 7 11.55 14.12 15.70
C ASP A 7 11.04 12.76 16.22
N SER A 8 10.49 11.95 15.31
CA SER A 8 10.00 10.59 15.60
C SER A 8 11.12 9.59 15.92
N HIS A 9 12.38 9.98 15.79
CA HIS A 9 13.56 9.19 16.16
C HIS A 9 14.20 9.63 17.48
N SER A 10 13.65 10.67 18.13
CA SER A 10 14.06 11.10 19.47
C SER A 10 13.86 9.98 20.50
N GLU A 11 14.67 9.98 21.56
CA GLU A 11 14.53 9.03 22.66
C GLU A 11 13.14 9.13 23.33
N GLU A 12 12.59 10.34 23.41
CA GLU A 12 11.24 10.58 23.93
C GLU A 12 10.16 9.90 23.06
N ALA A 13 10.28 9.98 21.73
CA ALA A 13 9.37 9.27 20.82
C ALA A 13 9.49 7.75 20.94
N LYS A 14 10.70 7.22 21.16
CA LYS A 14 10.91 5.78 21.38
C LYS A 14 10.32 5.32 22.70
N GLU A 15 10.45 6.09 23.77
CA GLU A 15 9.83 5.78 25.06
C GLU A 15 8.31 5.77 24.99
N ILE A 16 7.70 6.73 24.28
CA ILE A 16 6.25 6.78 24.09
C ILE A 16 5.76 5.58 23.25
N LYS A 17 6.45 5.24 22.16
CA LYS A 17 6.16 4.03 21.36
C LYS A 17 6.24 2.76 22.22
N ASN A 18 7.30 2.62 23.00
CA ASN A 18 7.45 1.47 23.89
C ASN A 18 6.33 1.37 24.92
N LYS A 19 5.84 2.49 25.46
CA LYS A 19 4.71 2.52 26.40
C LYS A 19 3.39 2.13 25.73
N ILE A 20 3.09 2.68 24.56
CA ILE A 20 1.89 2.34 23.78
C ILE A 20 1.90 0.84 23.42
N ASN A 21 3.09 0.29 23.16
CA ASN A 21 3.24 -1.10 22.79
C ASN A 21 3.19 -2.10 23.97
N GLN A 22 3.10 -1.65 25.22
CA GLN A 22 2.93 -2.55 26.37
C GLN A 22 1.58 -3.29 26.35
N GLU A 23 0.58 -2.72 25.68
CA GLU A 23 -0.75 -3.32 25.51
C GLU A 23 -0.88 -4.13 24.19
N GLY A 24 0.21 -4.28 23.42
CA GLY A 24 0.23 -5.10 22.20
C GLY A 24 -0.37 -4.45 20.96
N TRP A 25 -0.57 -3.12 20.98
CA TRP A 25 -1.15 -2.38 19.86
C TRP A 25 -0.17 -2.18 18.71
N GLU A 26 1.14 -2.03 18.94
CA GLU A 26 2.12 -1.89 17.87
C GLU A 26 2.84 -3.23 17.63
N SER A 27 2.72 -3.81 16.44
CA SER A 27 3.57 -4.93 16.11
C SER A 27 5.05 -4.53 16.19
N GLN A 28 5.93 -5.46 16.58
CA GLN A 28 7.39 -5.28 16.46
C GLN A 28 7.82 -5.07 15.00
N GLU A 29 6.96 -5.42 14.04
CA GLU A 29 7.11 -5.05 12.65
C GLU A 29 6.40 -3.72 12.36
N VAL A 30 7.11 -2.81 11.69
CA VAL A 30 6.72 -1.41 11.40
C VAL A 30 5.33 -1.26 10.76
N ASP A 31 4.79 -2.31 10.12
CA ASP A 31 3.60 -2.22 9.28
C ASP A 31 2.37 -2.98 9.80
N THR A 32 2.47 -3.67 10.95
CA THR A 32 1.38 -4.53 11.46
C THR A 32 0.77 -4.09 12.79
N GLY A 33 1.20 -2.95 13.36
CA GLY A 33 0.56 -2.35 14.53
C GLY A 33 -0.80 -1.71 14.25
N ALA A 34 -1.41 -1.05 15.22
CA ALA A 34 -2.44 -0.03 15.05
C ALA A 34 -1.79 1.29 14.59
N ALA A 35 -2.52 2.15 13.87
CA ALA A 35 -2.05 3.52 13.64
C ALA A 35 -2.47 4.36 14.84
N VAL A 36 -1.53 4.97 15.55
CA VAL A 36 -1.80 5.72 16.78
C VAL A 36 -1.52 7.20 16.56
N LEU A 37 -2.49 8.03 16.94
CA LEU A 37 -2.36 9.48 16.90
C LEU A 37 -1.64 9.95 18.18
N ILE A 38 -0.53 10.68 18.03
CA ILE A 38 0.26 11.18 19.15
C ILE A 38 0.46 12.69 18.96
N GLY A 39 0.01 13.49 19.93
CA GLY A 39 0.15 14.94 19.94
C GLY A 39 -0.13 15.53 21.32
N LYS A 40 0.07 16.84 21.48
CA LYS A 40 -0.34 17.53 22.72
C LYS A 40 -1.85 17.62 22.80
N LYS A 41 -2.41 17.71 24.01
CA LYS A 41 -3.86 17.77 24.23
C LYS A 41 -4.52 18.90 23.44
N GLU A 42 -3.84 20.04 23.27
CA GLU A 42 -4.33 21.18 22.52
C GLU A 42 -4.30 20.97 20.99
N GLU A 43 -3.52 20.03 20.49
CA GLU A 43 -3.31 19.74 19.06
C GLU A 43 -4.15 18.53 18.59
N MET A 44 -4.69 17.73 19.51
CA MET A 44 -5.41 16.49 19.20
C MET A 44 -6.60 16.72 18.28
N VAL A 45 -7.42 17.75 18.53
CA VAL A 45 -8.60 18.05 17.71
C VAL A 45 -8.21 18.43 16.27
N ASP A 46 -7.12 19.17 16.10
CA ASP A 46 -6.62 19.54 14.78
C ASP A 46 -6.00 18.33 14.06
N LEU A 47 -5.32 17.46 14.80
CA LEU A 47 -4.75 16.21 14.27
C LEU A 47 -5.82 15.21 13.85
N GLU A 48 -6.87 15.04 14.66
CA GLU A 48 -8.06 14.24 14.34
C GLU A 48 -8.74 14.78 13.09
N ASN A 49 -8.99 16.10 13.02
CA ASN A 49 -9.59 16.71 11.85
C ASN A 49 -8.75 16.51 10.57
N LYS A 50 -7.42 16.65 10.66
CA LYS A 50 -6.52 16.40 9.52
C LYS A 50 -6.55 14.94 9.07
N LEU A 51 -6.67 14.00 10.00
CA LEU A 51 -6.74 12.58 9.68
C LEU A 51 -8.09 12.20 9.08
N GLU A 52 -9.18 12.51 9.78
CA GLU A 52 -10.54 12.08 9.44
C GLU A 52 -11.11 12.83 8.22
N ASN A 53 -10.88 14.15 8.14
CA ASN A 53 -11.49 14.99 7.11
C ASN A 53 -10.55 15.27 5.94
N GLU A 54 -9.24 15.44 6.18
CA GLU A 54 -8.28 15.76 5.12
C GLU A 54 -7.54 14.51 4.59
N GLY A 55 -7.56 13.40 5.34
CA GLY A 55 -6.81 12.18 5.04
C GLY A 55 -5.30 12.38 5.08
N ARG A 56 -4.81 13.36 5.86
CA ARG A 56 -3.38 13.69 5.95
C ARG A 56 -2.66 12.81 6.98
N THR A 57 -1.44 12.39 6.64
CA THR A 57 -0.57 11.61 7.52
C THR A 57 0.82 12.21 7.58
N LYS A 58 1.54 11.90 8.67
CA LYS A 58 2.93 12.32 8.85
C LYS A 58 3.86 11.60 7.87
N ASP A 59 3.73 10.28 7.78
CA ASP A 59 4.61 9.40 7.01
C ASP A 59 3.84 8.49 6.03
N LEU A 60 4.58 7.95 5.05
CA LEU A 60 4.08 7.07 4.01
C LEU A 60 3.61 5.71 4.54
N ALA A 61 4.25 5.16 5.56
CA ALA A 61 3.87 3.87 6.14
C ALA A 61 2.46 3.92 6.72
N THR A 62 2.19 4.96 7.52
CA THR A 62 0.89 5.27 8.09
C THR A 62 -0.13 5.55 7.00
N TYR A 63 0.26 6.29 5.96
CA TYR A 63 -0.63 6.55 4.83
C TYR A 63 -1.10 5.25 4.16
N ILE A 64 -0.15 4.37 3.80
CA ILE A 64 -0.45 3.10 3.13
C ILE A 64 -1.38 2.26 3.99
N LYS A 65 -1.09 2.16 5.28
CA LYS A 65 -1.89 1.36 6.22
C LYS A 65 -3.35 1.83 6.33
N LEU A 66 -3.58 3.14 6.33
CA LEU A 66 -4.93 3.72 6.44
C LEU A 66 -5.72 3.68 5.13
N HIS A 67 -5.02 3.72 3.99
CA HIS A 67 -5.63 3.81 2.66
C HIS A 67 -5.49 2.51 1.85
N LYS A 68 -5.04 1.43 2.50
CA LYS A 68 -4.93 0.10 1.90
C LYS A 68 -6.33 -0.46 1.69
N GLU A 69 -6.58 -0.89 0.47
CA GLU A 69 -7.75 -1.66 0.07
C GLU A 69 -7.33 -3.07 -0.33
N THR A 70 -8.02 -4.09 0.18
CA THR A 70 -7.80 -5.46 -0.29
C THR A 70 -8.57 -5.68 -1.59
N LEU A 71 -7.85 -5.77 -2.72
CA LEU A 71 -8.44 -6.07 -4.02
C LEU A 71 -8.86 -7.53 -4.11
N LEU A 72 -7.94 -8.45 -3.79
CA LEU A 72 -8.20 -9.90 -3.80
C LEU A 72 -7.67 -10.50 -2.49
N SER A 73 -8.53 -11.19 -1.75
CA SER A 73 -8.13 -11.95 -0.57
C SER A 73 -7.76 -13.39 -0.93
N GLU A 74 -7.03 -14.09 -0.05
CA GLU A 74 -6.76 -15.53 -0.19
C GLU A 74 -8.04 -16.38 -0.32
N GLU A 75 -9.16 -15.89 0.19
CA GLU A 75 -10.47 -16.56 0.13
C GLU A 75 -11.19 -16.34 -1.20
N ASP A 76 -10.78 -15.37 -2.01
CA ASP A 76 -11.42 -15.09 -3.29
C ASP A 76 -11.10 -16.21 -4.31
N PRO A 77 -12.12 -16.86 -4.90
CA PRO A 77 -11.91 -17.94 -5.87
C PRO A 77 -11.14 -17.46 -7.11
N GLU A 78 -11.27 -16.18 -7.46
CA GLU A 78 -10.55 -15.55 -8.57
C GLU A 78 -9.03 -15.51 -8.38
N LEU A 79 -8.54 -15.66 -7.14
CA LEU A 79 -7.10 -15.70 -6.84
C LEU A 79 -6.43 -16.99 -7.32
N GLY A 80 -7.19 -18.05 -7.58
CA GLY A 80 -6.66 -19.38 -7.90
C GLY A 80 -5.75 -19.40 -9.14
N ASP A 81 -6.19 -18.77 -10.24
CA ASP A 81 -5.40 -18.74 -11.48
C ASP A 81 -4.24 -17.74 -11.42
N LEU A 82 -4.41 -16.64 -10.69
CA LEU A 82 -3.32 -15.70 -10.38
C LEU A 82 -2.22 -16.40 -9.58
N THR A 83 -2.57 -17.14 -8.53
CA THR A 83 -1.63 -17.91 -7.71
C THR A 83 -0.82 -18.89 -8.56
N LYS A 84 -1.48 -19.63 -9.47
CA LYS A 84 -0.81 -20.54 -10.42
C LYS A 84 0.18 -19.80 -11.32
N ALA A 85 -0.15 -18.59 -11.77
CA ALA A 85 0.76 -17.78 -12.56
C ALA A 85 1.93 -17.25 -11.70
N MET A 86 1.67 -16.81 -10.48
CA MET A 86 2.67 -16.31 -9.55
C MET A 86 3.68 -17.38 -9.15
N ILE A 87 3.27 -18.65 -9.00
CA ILE A 87 4.18 -19.79 -8.73
C ILE A 87 5.29 -19.91 -9.79
N LYS A 88 5.03 -19.47 -11.03
CA LYS A 88 6.02 -19.51 -12.12
C LYS A 88 7.07 -18.41 -12.00
N LEU A 89 6.85 -17.41 -11.15
CA LEU A 89 7.86 -16.38 -10.88
C LEU A 89 9.07 -16.99 -10.16
N PRO A 90 10.28 -16.44 -10.37
CA PRO A 90 11.42 -16.72 -9.51
C PRO A 90 11.07 -16.61 -8.03
N GLU A 91 11.60 -17.51 -7.20
CA GLU A 91 11.27 -17.58 -5.76
C GLU A 91 11.54 -16.27 -5.02
N ASN A 92 12.63 -15.58 -5.37
CA ASN A 92 12.98 -14.27 -4.81
C ASN A 92 11.96 -13.16 -5.13
N LEU A 93 11.05 -13.40 -6.07
CA LEU A 93 9.97 -12.48 -6.44
C LEU A 93 8.61 -12.91 -5.86
N ARG A 94 8.48 -14.12 -5.30
CA ARG A 94 7.25 -14.69 -4.73
C ARG A 94 7.12 -14.43 -3.22
N LYS A 95 7.34 -13.20 -2.77
CA LYS A 95 7.26 -12.85 -1.34
C LYS A 95 6.49 -11.55 -1.11
N PRO A 96 5.99 -11.31 0.11
CA PRO A 96 5.34 -10.05 0.46
C PRO A 96 6.19 -8.83 0.12
N GLY A 97 5.53 -7.77 -0.34
CA GLY A 97 6.16 -6.56 -0.83
C GLY A 97 6.38 -6.54 -2.34
N LEU A 98 6.06 -7.61 -3.08
CA LEU A 98 6.08 -7.59 -4.54
C LEU A 98 5.09 -6.55 -5.07
N VAL A 99 5.61 -5.57 -5.80
CA VAL A 99 4.81 -4.53 -6.46
C VAL A 99 4.52 -4.92 -7.90
N PHE A 100 3.25 -4.82 -8.29
CA PHE A 100 2.81 -4.95 -9.68
C PHE A 100 2.86 -3.57 -10.34
N PRO A 101 3.29 -3.45 -11.60
CA PRO A 101 3.49 -2.16 -12.28
C PRO A 101 2.28 -1.23 -12.19
N ILE A 102 2.62 0.04 -12.01
CA ILE A 102 1.76 1.09 -11.47
C ILE A 102 1.70 2.26 -12.43
N LYS A 103 0.54 2.91 -12.50
CA LYS A 103 0.42 4.27 -13.05
C LYS A 103 0.90 5.30 -12.03
N ILE A 104 1.88 6.09 -12.42
CA ILE A 104 2.32 7.26 -11.67
C ILE A 104 1.90 8.52 -12.38
N THR A 105 1.66 9.53 -11.57
CA THR A 105 1.36 10.88 -11.98
C THR A 105 2.14 11.82 -11.07
N PRO A 106 2.24 13.11 -11.42
CA PRO A 106 2.91 14.09 -10.57
C PRO A 106 2.33 14.20 -9.15
N GLU A 107 1.05 13.86 -8.95
CA GLU A 107 0.34 14.05 -7.67
C GLU A 107 0.11 12.74 -6.90
N LYS A 108 0.15 11.60 -7.60
CA LYS A 108 -0.18 10.30 -7.01
C LYS A 108 0.52 9.09 -7.62
N LEU A 109 0.61 8.04 -6.80
CA LEU A 109 1.13 6.71 -7.10
C LEU A 109 0.05 5.65 -6.83
N LEU A 110 -0.27 4.81 -7.81
CA LEU A 110 -1.29 3.75 -7.69
C LEU A 110 -0.69 2.37 -7.32
N LEU A 111 -0.39 2.14 -6.05
CA LEU A 111 0.35 0.97 -5.60
C LEU A 111 -0.50 -0.30 -5.54
N LYS A 112 -0.25 -1.25 -6.44
CA LYS A 112 -0.76 -2.64 -6.32
C LYS A 112 0.36 -3.56 -5.86
N TYR A 113 0.12 -4.40 -4.85
CA TYR A 113 1.17 -5.23 -4.26
C TYR A 113 0.65 -6.49 -3.57
N LEU A 114 1.53 -7.47 -3.38
CA LEU A 114 1.31 -8.63 -2.52
C LEU A 114 1.60 -8.24 -1.07
N ASP A 115 0.61 -8.29 -0.19
CA ASP A 115 0.79 -7.95 1.22
C ASP A 115 1.36 -9.12 2.05
N LYS A 116 1.58 -8.88 3.36
CA LYS A 116 2.13 -9.88 4.29
C LYS A 116 1.18 -11.06 4.56
N THR A 117 -0.10 -10.91 4.24
CA THR A 117 -1.14 -11.93 4.34
C THR A 117 -1.41 -12.60 2.99
N ASN A 118 -0.51 -12.43 2.02
CA ASN A 118 -0.61 -12.85 0.61
C ASN A 118 -1.89 -12.41 -0.12
N ASN A 119 -2.55 -11.36 0.35
CA ASN A 119 -3.62 -10.73 -0.40
C ASN A 119 -3.03 -9.79 -1.44
N ILE A 120 -3.77 -9.57 -2.53
CA ILE A 120 -3.47 -8.49 -3.45
C ILE A 120 -4.13 -7.21 -2.92
N SER A 121 -3.28 -6.25 -2.59
CA SER A 121 -3.68 -4.97 -2.01
C SER A 121 -3.44 -3.83 -2.98
N PHE A 122 -4.22 -2.78 -2.80
CA PHE A 122 -4.14 -1.53 -3.53
C PHE A 122 -4.04 -0.35 -2.57
N CYS A 123 -3.29 0.67 -2.96
CA CYS A 123 -3.23 1.94 -2.25
C CYS A 123 -3.01 3.08 -3.25
N GLU A 124 -3.93 4.04 -3.30
CA GLU A 124 -3.73 5.31 -4.01
C GLU A 124 -2.98 6.29 -3.11
N ILE A 125 -1.66 6.38 -3.30
CA ILE A 125 -0.77 7.26 -2.54
C ILE A 125 -0.86 8.68 -3.11
N ASN A 126 -1.46 9.60 -2.36
CA ASN A 126 -1.53 11.02 -2.70
C ASN A 126 -0.40 11.78 -1.97
N TYR A 127 0.55 12.32 -2.74
CA TYR A 127 1.75 12.93 -2.17
C TYR A 127 1.44 14.17 -1.34
N HIS A 128 0.38 14.92 -1.68
CA HIS A 128 -0.01 16.13 -0.96
C HIS A 128 -0.67 15.85 0.39
N LYS A 129 -0.99 14.60 0.66
CA LYS A 129 -1.55 14.16 1.95
C LYS A 129 -0.48 13.65 2.91
N ILE A 130 0.79 13.58 2.49
CA ILE A 130 1.88 13.03 3.29
C ILE A 130 2.89 14.14 3.57
N ASP A 131 3.07 14.47 4.84
CA ASP A 131 3.90 15.62 5.21
C ASP A 131 5.40 15.40 4.91
N GLU A 132 5.94 14.20 5.17
CA GLU A 132 7.36 13.89 4.85
C GLU A 132 7.72 14.06 3.37
N ILE A 133 6.74 13.89 2.46
CA ILE A 133 6.97 14.00 1.02
C ILE A 133 7.04 15.47 0.57
N LYS A 134 6.23 16.34 1.18
CA LYS A 134 6.22 17.78 0.87
C LYS A 134 7.58 18.43 1.14
N GLU A 135 8.27 17.95 2.17
CA GLU A 135 9.54 18.50 2.62
C GLU A 135 10.73 18.04 1.75
N ALA A 136 10.61 16.91 1.05
CA ALA A 136 11.73 16.24 0.38
C ALA A 136 12.11 16.82 -1.01
N GLY A 137 11.26 17.62 -1.66
CA GLY A 137 11.53 18.30 -2.95
C GLY A 137 11.72 17.40 -4.20
N ALA A 138 12.21 16.17 -4.04
CA ALA A 138 12.40 15.16 -5.10
C ALA A 138 11.51 13.93 -4.84
N THR A 139 10.21 14.12 -5.09
CA THR A 139 9.10 13.22 -4.71
C THR A 139 9.32 11.76 -5.13
N ASN A 140 9.73 11.49 -6.38
CA ASN A 140 9.84 10.11 -6.88
C ASN A 140 10.98 9.31 -6.25
N THR A 141 12.16 9.90 -6.09
CA THR A 141 13.31 9.23 -5.47
C THR A 141 13.08 8.98 -4.00
N PHE A 142 12.50 9.97 -3.30
CA PHE A 142 12.15 9.84 -1.89
C PHE A 142 11.17 8.69 -1.66
N ILE A 143 10.05 8.67 -2.40
CA ILE A 143 9.02 7.64 -2.28
C ILE A 143 9.59 6.25 -2.59
N LYS A 144 10.40 6.13 -3.65
CA LYS A 144 11.03 4.85 -3.99
C LYS A 144 11.90 4.32 -2.85
N ASN A 145 12.72 5.18 -2.24
CA ASN A 145 13.57 4.80 -1.13
C ASN A 145 12.73 4.40 0.09
N LYS A 146 11.70 5.19 0.41
CA LYS A 146 10.78 4.88 1.52
C LYS A 146 10.04 3.57 1.32
N LEU A 147 9.53 3.31 0.13
CA LEU A 147 8.88 2.02 -0.17
C LEU A 147 9.86 0.85 -0.05
N ALA A 148 11.11 1.01 -0.49
CA ALA A 148 12.14 0.00 -0.29
C ALA A 148 12.47 -0.24 1.19
N GLU A 149 12.53 0.81 2.01
CA GLU A 149 12.68 0.73 3.47
C GLU A 149 11.51 -0.04 4.13
N LEU A 150 10.29 0.14 3.60
CA LEU A 150 9.09 -0.58 4.02
C LEU A 150 8.99 -2.00 3.43
N GLY A 151 10.05 -2.49 2.79
CA GLY A 151 10.13 -3.86 2.27
C GLY A 151 9.41 -4.08 0.95
N PHE A 152 8.87 -3.03 0.31
CA PHE A 152 8.34 -3.14 -1.04
C PHE A 152 9.48 -3.27 -2.05
N TYR A 153 9.27 -4.08 -3.07
CA TYR A 153 10.25 -4.28 -4.13
C TYR A 153 9.57 -4.52 -5.48
N GLY A 154 10.32 -4.31 -6.55
CA GLY A 154 9.80 -4.36 -7.92
C GLY A 154 9.75 -3.01 -8.64
N PHE A 155 10.40 -1.95 -8.11
CA PHE A 155 10.46 -0.59 -8.67
C PHE A 155 11.70 -0.26 -9.57
N TYR A 156 11.51 0.22 -10.80
CA TYR A 156 12.38 0.86 -11.83
C TYR A 156 11.75 1.83 -12.91
N ASP A 157 12.23 3.08 -13.01
CA ASP A 157 11.95 4.04 -14.10
C ASP A 157 12.93 3.85 -15.27
N SER A 158 12.46 3.81 -16.53
CA SER A 158 13.31 4.17 -17.68
C SER A 158 12.86 5.51 -18.25
N SER A 159 13.54 6.58 -17.89
CA SER A 159 13.49 7.87 -18.60
C SER A 159 12.08 8.38 -18.92
N ASP A 160 11.15 8.21 -17.98
CA ASP A 160 9.93 8.97 -17.70
C ASP A 160 8.91 8.04 -17.01
N GLN A 161 9.00 8.03 -15.68
CA GLN A 161 8.05 7.50 -14.70
C GLN A 161 8.06 5.98 -14.44
N VAL A 162 9.01 5.62 -13.58
CA VAL A 162 8.94 4.54 -12.57
C VAL A 162 8.64 3.16 -13.15
N GLY A 163 8.19 2.22 -12.33
CA GLY A 163 8.99 1.40 -11.46
C GLY A 163 8.89 -0.09 -11.81
N MET A 164 9.74 -0.66 -12.66
CA MET A 164 9.86 -2.02 -13.14
C MET A 164 11.02 -2.93 -12.61
N ILE A 165 11.06 -4.16 -13.08
CA ILE A 165 12.25 -5.01 -13.10
C ILE A 165 13.06 -4.59 -14.33
N ASN A 166 14.38 -4.81 -14.39
CA ASN A 166 15.12 -4.52 -15.62
C ASN A 166 14.69 -5.53 -16.72
N TRP A 167 13.57 -5.25 -17.41
CA TRP A 167 12.89 -6.12 -18.38
C TRP A 167 13.69 -6.40 -19.64
N ASP A 168 14.72 -5.60 -19.89
CA ASP A 168 15.66 -5.80 -20.98
C ASP A 168 16.84 -6.68 -20.57
N LYS A 169 17.02 -6.89 -19.25
CA LYS A 169 17.99 -7.85 -18.68
C LYS A 169 17.36 -9.12 -18.12
N THR A 170 16.04 -9.16 -17.97
CA THR A 170 15.33 -10.41 -17.65
C THR A 170 15.15 -11.16 -18.96
N GLU A 171 15.82 -12.31 -19.07
CA GLU A 171 15.68 -13.21 -20.22
C GLU A 171 14.20 -13.45 -20.53
N GLY A 172 13.87 -13.56 -21.82
CA GLY A 172 12.51 -13.43 -22.35
C GLY A 172 11.42 -14.23 -21.63
N LYS A 173 11.76 -15.38 -21.01
CA LYS A 173 10.84 -16.21 -20.24
C LYS A 173 10.28 -15.51 -18.99
N THR A 174 11.10 -14.78 -18.22
CA THR A 174 10.62 -14.11 -16.99
C THR A 174 9.67 -12.97 -17.33
N LYS A 175 9.95 -12.23 -18.42
CA LYS A 175 9.09 -11.17 -18.94
C LYS A 175 7.72 -11.70 -19.38
N GLU A 176 7.70 -12.85 -20.05
CA GLU A 176 6.47 -13.51 -20.46
C GLU A 176 5.64 -13.99 -19.26
N ILE A 177 6.29 -14.60 -18.26
CA ILE A 177 5.63 -15.06 -17.03
C ILE A 177 4.98 -13.89 -16.30
N PHE A 178 5.68 -12.76 -16.15
CA PHE A 178 5.11 -11.58 -15.52
C PHE A 178 3.94 -10.97 -16.30
N ARG A 179 4.04 -10.86 -17.62
CA ARG A 179 2.90 -10.42 -18.45
C ARG A 179 1.69 -11.31 -18.24
N LYS A 180 1.91 -12.62 -18.11
CA LYS A 180 0.86 -13.55 -17.75
C LYS A 180 0.29 -13.24 -16.37
N VAL A 181 1.14 -13.07 -15.35
CA VAL A 181 0.70 -12.69 -13.99
C VAL A 181 -0.16 -11.43 -13.99
N LEU A 182 0.23 -10.39 -14.74
CA LEU A 182 -0.55 -9.15 -14.83
C LEU A 182 -1.89 -9.36 -15.51
N LYS A 183 -1.93 -10.16 -16.57
CA LYS A 183 -3.18 -10.50 -17.25
C LYS A 183 -4.11 -11.30 -16.33
N GLU A 184 -3.58 -12.29 -15.61
CA GLU A 184 -4.39 -13.05 -14.64
C GLU A 184 -4.87 -12.16 -13.49
N LEU A 185 -4.07 -11.19 -13.06
CA LEU A 185 -4.47 -10.21 -12.04
C LEU A 185 -5.65 -9.35 -12.52
N GLU A 186 -5.58 -8.80 -13.73
CA GLU A 186 -6.68 -8.01 -14.32
C GLU A 186 -7.96 -8.85 -14.48
N LEU A 187 -7.82 -10.11 -14.89
CA LEU A 187 -8.95 -11.03 -15.01
C LEU A 187 -9.57 -11.33 -13.65
N ALA A 188 -8.74 -11.59 -12.63
CA ALA A 188 -9.21 -11.87 -11.28
C ALA A 188 -9.94 -10.67 -10.65
N GLU A 189 -9.38 -9.46 -10.80
CA GLU A 189 -10.02 -8.22 -10.35
C GLU A 189 -11.37 -8.01 -11.04
N THR A 190 -11.42 -8.19 -12.37
CA THR A 190 -12.65 -8.03 -13.14
C THR A 190 -13.70 -9.08 -12.75
N GLY A 191 -13.27 -10.33 -12.54
CA GLY A 191 -14.12 -11.43 -12.09
C GLY A 191 -14.76 -11.14 -10.74
N LYS A 192 -13.96 -10.74 -9.75
CA LYS A 192 -14.47 -10.39 -8.42
C LYS A 192 -15.45 -9.22 -8.49
N LYS A 193 -15.12 -8.17 -9.25
CA LYS A 193 -16.02 -7.02 -9.41
C LYS A 193 -17.37 -7.44 -9.97
N LYS A 194 -17.37 -8.25 -11.03
CA LYS A 194 -18.60 -8.75 -11.64
C LYS A 194 -19.42 -9.60 -10.66
N ARG A 195 -18.78 -10.51 -9.92
CA ARG A 195 -19.44 -11.33 -8.89
C ARG A 195 -20.09 -10.47 -7.81
N LEU A 196 -19.37 -9.48 -7.28
CA LEU A 196 -19.92 -8.56 -6.26
C LEU A 196 -21.09 -7.72 -6.80
N GLU A 197 -21.05 -7.32 -8.08
CA GLU A 197 -22.16 -6.63 -8.73
C GLU A 197 -23.40 -7.53 -8.87
N GLU A 198 -23.23 -8.78 -9.27
CA GLU A 198 -24.31 -9.79 -9.36
C GLU A 198 -24.91 -10.07 -7.98
N GLU A 199 -24.07 -10.33 -6.96
CA GLU A 199 -24.50 -10.54 -5.57
C GLU A 199 -25.28 -9.32 -5.01
N ALA A 200 -24.84 -8.10 -5.33
CA ALA A 200 -25.53 -6.88 -4.92
C ALA A 200 -26.89 -6.69 -5.61
N GLN A 201 -27.00 -7.04 -6.90
CA GLN A 201 -28.27 -6.99 -7.63
C GLN A 201 -29.26 -8.03 -7.11
N GLU A 202 -28.81 -9.25 -6.83
CA GLU A 202 -29.66 -10.29 -6.24
C GLU A 202 -30.18 -9.89 -4.85
N LYS A 203 -29.33 -9.30 -4.01
CA LYS A 203 -29.74 -8.80 -2.69
C LYS A 203 -30.79 -7.71 -2.81
N LYS A 204 -30.59 -6.72 -3.69
CA LYS A 204 -31.60 -5.68 -3.95
C LYS A 204 -32.92 -6.28 -4.41
N THR A 205 -32.88 -7.22 -5.35
CA THR A 205 -34.11 -7.83 -5.89
C THR A 205 -34.90 -8.55 -4.79
N LYS A 206 -34.21 -9.27 -3.89
CA LYS A 206 -34.82 -9.96 -2.74
C LYS A 206 -35.34 -9.02 -1.64
N GLU A 207 -34.74 -7.85 -1.46
CA GLU A 207 -35.18 -6.85 -0.46
C GLU A 207 -36.43 -6.06 -0.89
N PHE A 208 -36.69 -5.95 -2.19
CA PHE A 208 -37.87 -5.24 -2.75
C PHE A 208 -39.04 -6.18 -3.10
N GLU A 209 -38.93 -7.49 -2.85
CA GLU A 209 -40.00 -8.47 -3.02
C GLU A 209 -40.88 -8.66 -1.76
N PHE A 210 -40.81 -7.72 -0.79
CA PHE A 210 -41.64 -7.72 0.43
C PHE A 210 -42.72 -6.63 0.43
#